data_AF-A0A2I0KXC9-F1
#
_entry.id   AF-A0A2I0KXC9-F1
#
_cell.length_a   1.000
_cell.length_b   1.000
_cell.length_c   1.000
_cell.angle_alpha   90.00
_cell.angle_beta   90.00
_cell.angle_gamma   90.00
#
_symmetry.space_group_name_H-M   'P 1'
#
loop_
_entity.id
_entity.type
_entity.pdbx_description
1 polymer ?
#
loop_
_entity_poly.entity_id
_entity_poly.type
_entity_poly.pdbx_seq_one_letter_code
_entity_poly.pdbx_strand_id
1 'polypeptide(L)'
;MKAYLEGCKFLPKLNNENSSKRNATYKERFASLQNLVLIMFEQDNVLVPRETSLFGYYPDGSFNVILPAEETTLYKEDWIGLKTLNEAGKVKFINLSGHHLQISISDMKKYILPYLEDESSR
;
A
#
# COMPACT_ATOMS: atom_id res chain seq x y z
N MET A 1 4.96 19.51 -2.73
CA MET A 1 5.92 18.74 -1.92
C MET A 1 6.37 19.45 -0.64
N LYS A 2 7.05 20.61 -0.67
CA LYS A 2 7.59 21.27 0.55
C LYS A 2 6.59 21.47 1.69
N ALA A 3 5.43 22.09 1.41
CA ALA A 3 4.40 22.32 2.43
C ALA A 3 3.84 21.01 3.02
N TYR A 4 3.77 19.94 2.22
CA TYR A 4 3.36 18.61 2.69
C TYR A 4 4.41 17.99 3.60
N LEU A 5 5.69 18.03 3.24
CA LEU A 5 6.78 17.49 4.07
C LEU A 5 6.97 18.25 5.39
N GLU A 6 6.66 19.54 5.41
CA GLU A 6 6.75 20.39 6.61
C GLU A 6 5.49 20.31 7.48
N GLY A 7 4.31 20.27 6.86
CA GLY A 7 3.02 20.31 7.54
C GLY A 7 2.50 18.95 7.99
N CYS A 8 2.77 17.87 7.23
CA CYS A 8 2.29 16.53 7.56
C CYS A 8 3.31 15.80 8.45
N LYS A 9 2.93 15.57 9.71
CA LYS A 9 3.82 14.97 10.71
C LYS A 9 3.85 13.44 10.68
N PHE A 10 2.91 12.81 9.97
CA PHE A 10 2.70 11.37 10.00
C PHE A 10 3.15 10.70 8.70
N LEU A 11 2.47 10.94 7.58
CA LEU A 11 2.72 10.21 6.33
C LEU A 11 4.15 10.36 5.81
N PRO A 12 4.75 11.58 5.68
CA PRO A 12 6.14 11.71 5.22
C PRO A 12 7.15 10.95 6.07
N LYS A 13 6.88 10.83 7.38
CA LYS A 13 7.74 10.11 8.32
C LYS A 13 7.61 8.61 8.13
N LEU A 14 6.38 8.09 8.04
CA LEU A 14 6.14 6.66 7.89
C LEU A 14 6.58 6.15 6.50
N ASN A 15 6.35 6.96 5.46
CA ASN A 15 6.71 6.65 4.08
C ASN A 15 8.20 6.89 3.75
N ASN A 16 9.03 7.26 4.73
CA ASN A 16 10.46 7.52 4.53
C ASN A 16 10.76 8.54 3.40
N GLU A 17 9.92 9.58 3.28
CA GLU A 17 9.99 10.53 2.15
C GLU A 17 11.13 11.55 2.31
N ASN A 18 11.52 11.85 3.55
CA ASN A 18 12.66 12.73 3.81
C ASN A 18 13.97 11.93 3.72
N SER A 19 14.72 12.12 2.63
CA SER A 19 15.99 11.43 2.37
C SER A 19 17.02 11.54 3.51
N SER A 20 17.09 12.68 4.20
CA SER A 20 18.01 12.90 5.33
C SER A 20 17.58 12.25 6.65
N LYS A 21 16.33 11.76 6.73
CA LYS A 21 15.73 11.20 7.95
C LYS A 21 15.13 9.82 7.75
N ARG A 22 15.46 9.12 6.65
CA ARG A 22 14.95 7.78 6.38
C ARG A 22 15.32 6.83 7.51
N ASN A 23 14.35 6.04 7.95
CA ASN A 23 14.50 5.10 9.04
C ASN A 23 14.60 3.66 8.50
N ALA A 24 15.80 3.08 8.57
CA ALA A 24 16.05 1.70 8.11
C ALA A 24 15.21 0.67 8.88
N THR A 25 14.98 0.88 10.18
CA THR A 25 14.15 -0.02 11.00
C THR A 25 12.69 -0.06 10.54
N TYR A 26 12.15 1.05 10.00
CA TYR A 26 10.80 1.04 9.43
C TYR A 26 10.73 0.14 8.20
N LYS A 27 11.73 0.27 7.31
CA LYS A 27 11.86 -0.58 6.13
C LYS A 27 12.01 -2.05 6.50
N GLU A 28 12.94 -2.37 7.39
CA GLU A 28 13.21 -3.74 7.83
C GLU A 28 11.96 -4.40 8.42
N ARG A 29 11.23 -3.69 9.28
CA ARG A 29 10.00 -4.20 9.91
C ARG A 29 8.88 -4.40 8.90
N PHE A 30 8.65 -3.43 8.00
CA PHE A 30 7.61 -3.59 7.00
C PHE A 30 7.93 -4.71 6.00
N ALA A 31 9.19 -4.84 5.58
CA ALA A 31 9.65 -5.95 4.75
C ALA A 31 9.62 -7.32 5.46
N SER A 32 9.58 -7.34 6.79
CA SER A 32 9.52 -8.59 7.58
C SER A 32 8.13 -9.25 7.60
N LEU A 33 7.09 -8.57 7.10
CA LEU A 33 5.74 -9.13 7.01
C LEU A 33 5.75 -10.49 6.30
N GLN A 34 4.88 -11.40 6.73
CA GLN A 34 4.68 -12.67 6.03
C GLN A 34 3.80 -12.49 4.80
N ASN A 35 2.74 -11.68 4.92
CA ASN A 35 1.84 -11.32 3.83
C ASN A 35 1.40 -9.86 3.99
N LEU A 36 1.26 -9.17 2.87
CA LEU A 36 0.60 -7.86 2.77
C LEU A 36 -0.52 -7.98 1.75
N VAL A 37 -1.77 -7.98 2.23
CA VAL A 37 -2.95 -8.08 1.37
C VAL A 37 -3.56 -6.68 1.24
N LEU A 38 -3.53 -6.15 0.01
CA LEU A 38 -4.04 -4.82 -0.33
C LEU A 38 -5.28 -4.98 -1.20
N ILE A 39 -6.39 -4.38 -0.76
CA ILE A 39 -7.69 -4.48 -1.43
C ILE A 39 -8.14 -3.08 -1.86
N MET A 40 -8.41 -2.91 -3.14
CA MET A 40 -9.01 -1.72 -3.71
C MET A 40 -10.44 -2.01 -4.16
N PHE A 41 -11.34 -1.06 -3.91
CA PHE A 41 -12.71 -1.10 -4.39
C PHE A 41 -12.84 -0.25 -5.65
N GLU A 42 -13.34 -0.83 -6.73
CA GLU A 42 -13.40 -0.17 -8.05
C GLU A 42 -14.32 1.06 -8.06
N GLN A 43 -15.40 1.04 -7.27
CA GLN A 43 -16.36 2.14 -7.16
C GLN A 43 -16.17 2.94 -5.87
N ASP A 44 -14.96 2.92 -5.28
CA ASP A 44 -14.61 3.76 -4.14
C ASP A 44 -14.64 5.24 -4.52
N ASN A 45 -15.46 6.00 -3.81
CA ASN A 45 -15.62 7.44 -3.95
C ASN A 45 -15.23 8.19 -2.66
N VAL A 46 -14.67 7.50 -1.67
CA VAL A 46 -14.17 8.06 -0.41
C VAL A 46 -12.67 8.30 -0.50
N LEU A 47 -11.93 7.35 -1.08
CA LEU A 47 -10.48 7.47 -1.29
C LEU A 47 -10.18 8.21 -2.61
N VAL A 48 -9.31 9.22 -2.53
CA VAL A 48 -8.89 10.02 -3.68
C VAL A 48 -7.35 10.11 -3.71
N PRO A 49 -6.67 9.47 -4.69
CA PRO A 49 -7.23 8.51 -5.65
C PRO A 49 -7.52 7.16 -4.97
N ARG A 50 -8.44 6.35 -5.52
CA ARG A 50 -8.77 5.01 -4.97
C ARG A 50 -7.56 4.06 -4.96
N GLU A 51 -6.63 4.26 -5.90
CA GLU A 51 -5.38 3.51 -6.05
C GLU A 51 -4.44 3.68 -4.84
N THR A 52 -4.70 4.64 -3.96
CA THR A 52 -3.98 4.77 -2.68
C THR A 52 -4.08 3.51 -1.82
N SER A 53 -5.15 2.73 -1.94
CA SER A 53 -5.31 1.41 -1.29
C SER A 53 -4.24 0.41 -1.71
N LEU A 54 -3.64 0.59 -2.89
CA LEU A 54 -2.60 -0.27 -3.46
C LEU A 54 -1.23 0.41 -3.47
N PHE A 55 -1.02 1.48 -2.69
CA PHE A 55 0.18 2.35 -2.75
C PHE A 55 0.40 3.10 -4.08
N GLY A 56 -0.60 3.13 -4.96
CA GLY A 56 -0.61 4.03 -6.12
C GLY A 56 -0.92 5.46 -5.70
N TYR A 57 -0.39 6.45 -6.44
CA TYR A 57 -0.67 7.85 -6.15
C TYR A 57 -0.39 8.76 -7.34
N TYR A 58 -0.75 10.03 -7.21
CA TYR A 58 -0.41 11.07 -8.16
C TYR A 58 1.09 11.37 -8.17
N PRO A 59 1.69 11.66 -9.34
CA PRO A 59 3.05 12.18 -9.41
C PRO A 59 3.12 13.61 -8.86
N ASP A 60 4.33 14.03 -8.48
CA ASP A 60 4.56 15.39 -7.99
C ASP A 60 4.13 16.45 -9.01
N GLY A 61 3.25 17.35 -8.57
CA GLY A 61 2.82 18.51 -9.35
C GLY A 61 1.72 18.24 -10.38
N SER A 62 1.14 17.05 -10.44
CA SER A 62 0.02 16.72 -11.35
C SER A 62 -0.99 15.80 -10.70
N PHE A 63 -2.28 16.07 -10.93
CA PHE A 63 -3.40 15.20 -10.52
C PHE A 63 -4.04 14.46 -11.71
N ASN A 64 -3.43 14.54 -12.90
CA ASN A 64 -4.04 14.07 -14.14
C ASN A 64 -3.78 12.59 -14.43
N VAL A 65 -2.70 12.04 -13.87
CA VAL A 65 -2.28 10.64 -14.08
C VAL A 65 -2.07 10.02 -12.71
N ILE A 66 -2.48 8.77 -12.56
CA ILE A 66 -2.28 7.99 -11.35
C ILE A 66 -1.17 6.98 -11.65
N LEU A 67 -0.12 6.99 -10.83
CA LEU A 67 0.95 6.00 -10.92
C LEU A 67 0.55 4.75 -10.13
N PRO A 68 0.71 3.54 -10.70
CA PRO A 68 0.69 2.32 -9.90
C PRO A 68 1.88 2.33 -8.92
N ALA A 69 1.81 1.52 -7.86
CA ALA A 69 2.84 1.49 -6.82
C ALA A 69 4.24 1.30 -7.40
N GLU A 70 4.39 0.39 -8.36
CA GLU A 70 5.65 0.02 -9.01
C GLU A 70 6.31 1.19 -9.75
N GLU A 71 5.52 2.19 -10.14
CA GLU A 71 6.00 3.38 -10.84
C GLU A 71 6.38 4.52 -9.89
N THR A 72 5.98 4.46 -8.62
CA THR A 72 6.31 5.48 -7.62
C THR A 72 7.80 5.43 -7.21
N THR A 73 8.36 6.58 -6.82
CA THR A 73 9.74 6.63 -6.30
C THR A 73 9.89 5.82 -5.01
N LEU A 74 8.87 5.83 -4.14
CA LEU A 74 8.83 5.05 -2.90
C LEU A 74 9.07 3.55 -3.16
N TYR A 75 8.46 3.00 -4.21
CA TYR A 75 8.66 1.62 -4.61
C TYR A 75 10.00 1.41 -5.32
N LYS A 76 10.32 2.23 -6.33
CA LYS A 76 11.53 2.07 -7.16
C LYS A 76 12.82 2.11 -6.35
N GLU A 77 12.90 3.03 -5.39
CA GLU A 77 14.01 3.16 -4.44
C GLU A 77 13.80 2.36 -3.14
N ASP A 78 12.68 1.65 -3.02
CA ASP A 78 12.33 0.76 -1.92
C ASP A 78 12.45 1.41 -0.52
N TRP A 79 11.84 2.59 -0.36
CA TRP A 79 11.98 3.43 0.85
C TRP A 79 11.46 2.75 2.12
N ILE A 80 10.39 1.97 1.98
CA ILE A 80 9.75 1.27 3.10
C ILE A 80 9.87 -0.25 2.99
N GLY A 81 10.53 -0.80 1.97
CA GLY A 81 10.61 -2.25 1.80
C GLY A 81 9.46 -2.87 1.01
N LEU A 82 8.57 -2.06 0.41
CA LEU A 82 7.44 -2.54 -0.38
C LEU A 82 7.89 -3.32 -1.62
N LYS A 83 8.94 -2.87 -2.31
CA LYS A 83 9.50 -3.59 -3.47
C LYS A 83 10.11 -4.90 -3.03
N THR A 84 10.90 -4.89 -1.94
CA THR A 84 11.48 -6.11 -1.36
C THR A 84 10.37 -7.13 -1.01
N LEU A 85 9.29 -6.68 -0.38
CA LEU A 85 8.17 -7.53 0.00
C LEU A 85 7.41 -8.08 -1.21
N ASN A 86 7.23 -7.25 -2.25
CA ASN A 86 6.54 -7.63 -3.47
C ASN A 86 7.35 -8.64 -4.30
N GLU A 87 8.65 -8.40 -4.48
CA GLU A 87 9.57 -9.31 -5.19
C GLU A 87 9.70 -10.66 -4.47
N ALA A 88 9.53 -10.68 -3.14
CA ALA A 88 9.43 -11.92 -2.35
C ALA A 88 8.09 -12.66 -2.50
N GLY A 89 7.15 -12.15 -3.31
CA GLY A 89 5.83 -12.75 -3.56
C GLY A 89 4.83 -12.59 -2.42
N LYS A 90 5.14 -11.75 -1.43
CA LYS A 90 4.36 -11.59 -0.19
C LYS A 90 3.28 -10.51 -0.27
N VAL A 91 3.27 -9.69 -1.31
CA VAL A 91 2.23 -8.69 -1.54
C VAL A 91 1.15 -9.27 -2.45
N LYS A 92 -0.12 -9.03 -2.10
CA LYS A 92 -1.29 -9.39 -2.91
C LYS A 92 -2.07 -8.12 -3.23
N PHE A 93 -2.17 -7.79 -4.51
CA PHE A 93 -2.98 -6.69 -5.01
C PHE A 93 -4.32 -7.25 -5.48
N ILE A 94 -5.42 -6.78 -4.90
CA ILE A 94 -6.76 -7.31 -5.16
C ILE A 94 -7.67 -6.14 -5.50
N ASN A 95 -8.35 -6.25 -6.65
CA ASN A 95 -9.41 -5.34 -7.04
C ASN A 95 -10.75 -6.03 -6.86
N LEU A 96 -11.66 -5.38 -6.14
CA LEU A 96 -13.02 -5.84 -5.94
C LEU A 96 -14.00 -4.81 -6.48
N SER A 97 -15.10 -5.30 -7.05
CA SER A 97 -16.27 -4.44 -7.28
C SER A 97 -16.93 -4.11 -5.94
N GLY A 98 -17.40 -2.89 -5.80
CA GLY A 98 -18.06 -2.36 -4.62
C GLY A 98 -17.67 -0.89 -4.36
N HIS A 99 -18.44 -0.25 -3.50
CA HIS A 99 -18.08 1.03 -2.89
C HIS A 99 -17.11 0.83 -1.71
N HIS A 100 -16.74 1.93 -1.05
CA HIS A 100 -15.83 1.92 0.09
C HIS A 100 -16.26 0.89 1.17
N LEU A 101 -15.38 -0.08 1.45
CA LEU A 101 -15.60 -1.18 2.40
C LEU A 101 -16.75 -2.14 2.07
N GLN A 102 -17.34 -2.05 0.89
CA GLN A 102 -18.41 -2.94 0.45
C GLN A 102 -17.83 -4.27 -0.04
N ILE A 103 -17.49 -5.15 0.90
CA ILE A 103 -16.95 -6.49 0.61
C ILE A 103 -17.97 -7.59 0.91
N SER A 104 -18.14 -8.52 -0.03
CA SER A 104 -19.03 -9.67 0.16
C SER A 104 -18.42 -10.72 1.09
N ILE A 105 -19.26 -11.54 1.74
CA ILE A 105 -18.78 -12.67 2.54
C ILE A 105 -17.98 -13.65 1.69
N SER A 106 -18.38 -13.88 0.44
CA SER A 106 -17.64 -14.72 -0.50
C SER A 106 -16.24 -14.17 -0.79
N ASP A 107 -16.10 -12.86 -0.98
CA ASP A 107 -14.80 -12.23 -1.22
C ASP A 107 -13.93 -12.26 0.04
N MET A 108 -14.51 -12.02 1.23
CA MET A 108 -13.77 -12.18 2.49
C MET A 108 -13.25 -13.62 2.66
N LYS A 109 -14.08 -14.63 2.39
CA LYS A 109 -13.66 -16.04 2.45
C LYS A 109 -12.57 -16.37 1.43
N LYS A 110 -12.56 -15.71 0.27
CA LYS A 110 -11.59 -15.96 -0.79
C LYS A 110 -10.25 -15.25 -0.54
N TYR A 111 -10.29 -14.00 -0.10
CA TYR A 111 -9.14 -13.10 -0.13
C TYR A 111 -8.57 -12.76 1.25
N ILE A 112 -9.34 -12.95 2.33
CA ILE A 112 -8.93 -12.62 3.69
C ILE A 112 -8.75 -13.89 4.52
N LEU A 113 -9.79 -14.73 4.58
CA LEU A 113 -9.82 -15.93 5.43
C LEU A 113 -8.59 -16.83 5.30
N PRO A 114 -8.02 -17.08 4.10
CA PRO A 114 -6.86 -17.95 3.99
C PRO A 114 -5.68 -17.47 4.84
N TYR A 115 -5.52 -16.16 5.08
CA TYR A 115 -4.41 -15.61 5.87
C TYR A 115 -4.67 -15.58 7.38
N LEU A 116 -5.86 -15.99 7.83
CA LEU A 116 -6.27 -15.97 9.23
C LEU A 116 -6.47 -17.36 9.82
N GLU A 117 -6.51 -18.40 8.98
CA GLU A 117 -6.55 -19.79 9.42
C GLU A 117 -5.17 -20.20 9.95
N ASP A 118 -5.16 -20.87 11.12
CA ASP A 118 -3.93 -21.44 11.67
C ASP A 118 -3.34 -22.47 10.71
N GLU A 119 -2.00 -22.52 10.64
CA GLU A 119 -1.31 -23.54 9.83
C GLU A 119 -1.65 -24.98 10.26
N SER A 120 -2.08 -25.18 11.51
CA SER A 120 -2.54 -26.48 12.00
C SER A 120 -3.93 -26.90 11.47
N SER A 121 -4.65 -25.98 10.81
CA SER A 121 -5.99 -26.21 10.27
C SER A 121 -5.99 -26.45 8.75
N ARG A 122 -4.81 -26.48 8.12
CA ARG A 122 -4.62 -26.71 6.68
C ARG A 122 -4.15 -28.12 6.37
#